data_AF-A0A7W1WM60-F1
#
_entry.id   AF-A0A7W1WM60-F1
#
_cell.length_a   1.000
_cell.length_b   1.000
_cell.length_c   1.000
_cell.angle_alpha   90.00
_cell.angle_beta   90.00
_cell.angle_gamma   90.00
#
_symmetry.space_group_name_H-M   'P 1'
#
loop_
_entity.id
_entity.type
_entity.pdbx_description
1 polymer ?
#
loop_
_entity_poly.entity_id
_entity_poly.type
_entity_poly.pdbx_seq_one_letter_code
_entity_poly.pdbx_strand_id
1 'polypeptide(L)'
;MNQQTPIHEFVGVGLYSVADAAKLLKAPPRNLRRWLGGYDYKRDDEIRHVPPLWTPDIPKLDDDIELSFRDLIELRFVRAFLEKGIGLKAVRNCLDYARQCIETDRPFSSGRFRTDGRTIFLESLEASGEPKLLDLKEKQYVFKQVVEQSFKDLDLEGDIVARWRPYRGKDSIVVDPTRSFGQPVAAASGVPTIVLAEAVKAEGSVARVAELYEVDKSVVQDAVRFHEELLAA
;
A
#
# COMPACT_ATOMS: atom_id res chain seq x y z
N MET A 1 -14.53 -30.81 3.07
CA MET A 1 -15.68 -29.87 3.18
C MET A 1 -15.33 -28.66 2.34
N ASN A 2 -15.81 -28.60 1.09
CA ASN A 2 -15.68 -27.41 0.26
C ASN A 2 -16.68 -26.38 0.79
N GLN A 3 -16.22 -25.44 1.62
CA GLN A 3 -17.00 -24.23 1.83
C GLN A 3 -16.83 -23.40 0.56
N GLN A 4 -17.87 -23.33 -0.26
CA GLN A 4 -17.97 -22.34 -1.31
C GLN A 4 -18.03 -20.97 -0.62
N THR A 5 -16.88 -20.29 -0.56
CA THR A 5 -16.80 -18.88 -0.20
C THR A 5 -17.77 -18.12 -1.10
N PRO A 6 -18.75 -17.38 -0.55
CA PRO A 6 -19.73 -16.69 -1.37
C PRO A 6 -19.01 -15.69 -2.30
N ILE A 7 -19.32 -15.77 -3.60
CA ILE A 7 -18.67 -15.02 -4.69
C ILE A 7 -18.69 -13.48 -4.47
N HIS A 8 -19.54 -12.99 -3.56
CA HIS A 8 -19.70 -11.57 -3.23
C HIS A 8 -18.74 -11.03 -2.16
N GLU A 9 -17.93 -11.88 -1.50
CA GLU A 9 -17.10 -11.46 -0.36
C GLU A 9 -15.94 -10.51 -0.73
N PHE A 10 -15.47 -10.56 -1.98
CA PHE A 10 -14.31 -9.77 -2.43
C PHE A 10 -14.65 -8.58 -3.33
N VAL A 11 -15.95 -8.30 -3.56
CA VAL A 11 -16.36 -7.14 -4.37
C VAL A 11 -16.03 -5.86 -3.61
N GLY A 12 -15.30 -4.95 -4.27
CA GLY A 12 -14.93 -3.66 -3.68
C GLY A 12 -13.78 -3.69 -2.68
N VAL A 13 -13.08 -4.82 -2.55
CA VAL A 13 -11.89 -4.98 -1.69
C VAL A 13 -10.59 -4.57 -2.42
N GLY A 14 -10.63 -4.56 -3.75
CA GLY A 14 -9.45 -4.44 -4.61
C GLY A 14 -8.66 -5.75 -4.69
N LEU A 15 -8.05 -6.02 -5.84
CA LEU A 15 -7.29 -7.25 -6.08
C LEU A 15 -5.96 -6.90 -6.73
N TYR A 16 -4.86 -7.20 -6.03
CA TYR A 16 -3.51 -6.90 -6.50
C TYR A 16 -2.61 -8.11 -6.33
N SER A 17 -1.92 -8.50 -7.41
CA SER A 17 -0.80 -9.42 -7.29
C SER A 17 0.37 -8.74 -6.58
N VAL A 18 1.33 -9.53 -6.08
CA VAL A 18 2.59 -8.97 -5.56
C VAL A 18 3.34 -8.16 -6.62
N ALA A 19 3.19 -8.49 -7.91
CA ALA A 19 3.82 -7.75 -9.00
C ALA A 19 3.18 -6.36 -9.18
N ASP A 20 1.85 -6.27 -9.08
CA ASP A 20 1.13 -4.99 -9.18
C ASP A 20 1.46 -4.09 -7.99
N ALA A 21 1.43 -4.66 -6.78
CA ALA A 21 1.82 -3.95 -5.57
C ALA A 21 3.28 -3.47 -5.63
N ALA A 22 4.19 -4.28 -6.17
CA ALA A 22 5.60 -3.89 -6.33
C ALA A 22 5.76 -2.68 -7.25
N LYS A 23 5.06 -2.63 -8.38
CA LYS A 23 5.11 -1.49 -9.32
C LYS A 23 4.51 -0.23 -8.68
N LEU A 24 3.31 -0.35 -8.10
CA LEU A 24 2.62 0.76 -7.43
C LEU A 24 3.45 1.33 -6.28
N LEU A 25 4.00 0.44 -5.47
CA LEU A 25 4.85 0.76 -4.34
C LEU A 25 6.32 0.88 -4.73
N LYS A 26 6.69 0.98 -6.01
CA LYS A 26 8.10 1.12 -6.50
C LYS A 26 9.12 0.37 -5.62
N ALA A 27 8.84 -0.89 -5.32
CA ALA A 27 9.56 -1.69 -4.34
C ALA A 27 9.86 -3.09 -4.89
N PRO A 28 11.00 -3.70 -4.53
CA PRO A 28 11.35 -5.03 -5.03
C PRO A 28 10.29 -6.08 -4.65
N PRO A 29 9.72 -6.85 -5.61
CA PRO A 29 8.71 -7.88 -5.33
C PRO A 29 9.15 -8.90 -4.28
N ARG A 30 10.45 -9.19 -4.20
CA ARG A 30 11.03 -10.09 -3.20
C ARG A 30 10.83 -9.59 -1.76
N ASN A 31 10.91 -8.28 -1.53
CA ASN A 31 10.71 -7.71 -0.19
C ASN A 31 9.25 -7.87 0.24
N LEU A 32 8.31 -7.56 -0.67
CA LEU A 32 6.88 -7.73 -0.42
C LEU A 32 6.56 -9.20 -0.11
N ARG A 33 7.03 -10.16 -0.92
CA ARG A 33 6.84 -11.61 -0.63
C ARG A 33 7.37 -12.00 0.76
N ARG A 34 8.53 -11.48 1.17
CA ARG A 34 9.12 -11.75 2.49
C ARG A 34 8.31 -11.16 3.64
N TRP A 35 7.75 -9.97 3.45
CA TRP A 35 6.91 -9.32 4.46
C TRP A 35 5.55 -10.02 4.60
N LEU A 36 4.99 -10.52 3.50
CA LEU A 36 3.65 -11.14 3.46
C LEU A 36 3.65 -12.66 3.69
N GLY A 37 4.71 -13.34 3.28
CA GLY A 37 4.83 -14.80 3.37
C GLY A 37 5.82 -15.30 4.43
N GLY A 38 6.57 -14.38 5.07
CA GLY A 38 7.71 -14.76 5.91
C GLY A 38 8.89 -15.27 5.08
N TYR A 39 9.99 -15.61 5.76
CA TYR A 39 11.16 -16.21 5.13
C TYR A 39 12.11 -16.82 6.15
N ASP A 40 12.93 -17.76 5.69
CA ASP A 40 14.06 -18.29 6.45
C ASP A 40 15.37 -17.62 6.02
N TYR A 41 16.28 -17.46 6.97
CA TYR A 41 17.66 -17.07 6.70
C TYR A 41 18.63 -17.83 7.60
N LYS A 42 19.84 -18.05 7.11
CA LYS A 42 20.90 -18.74 7.85
C LYS A 42 21.77 -17.71 8.58
N ARG A 43 22.04 -17.94 9.86
CA ARG A 43 22.98 -17.16 10.67
C ARG A 43 23.66 -18.08 11.68
N ASP A 44 24.99 -18.05 11.74
CA ASP A 44 25.79 -18.86 12.68
C ASP A 44 25.46 -20.36 12.62
N ASP A 45 25.31 -20.89 11.39
CA ASP A 45 24.86 -22.26 11.08
C ASP A 45 23.43 -22.66 11.51
N GLU A 46 22.67 -21.73 12.09
CA GLU A 46 21.26 -21.93 12.42
C GLU A 46 20.33 -21.36 11.33
N ILE A 47 19.28 -22.11 10.99
CA ILE A 47 18.18 -21.59 10.18
C ILE A 47 17.23 -20.84 11.12
N ARG A 48 17.01 -19.55 10.84
CA ARG A 48 16.08 -18.70 11.58
C ARG A 48 14.89 -18.36 10.70
N HIS A 49 13.70 -18.65 11.22
CA HIS A 49 12.44 -18.30 10.59
C HIS A 49 12.00 -16.90 10.99
N VAL A 50 11.58 -16.11 10.00
CA VAL A 50 10.91 -14.82 10.20
C VAL A 50 9.46 -14.98 9.73
N PRO A 51 8.46 -14.89 10.64
CA PRO A 51 7.06 -15.00 10.25
C PRO A 51 6.64 -13.81 9.37
N PRO A 52 5.52 -13.88 8.66
CA PRO A 52 4.98 -12.71 7.95
C PRO A 52 4.63 -11.57 8.92
N LEU A 53 4.51 -10.34 8.42
CA LEU A 53 4.03 -9.20 9.20
C LEU A 53 2.53 -9.33 9.51
N TRP A 54 1.77 -9.91 8.58
CA TRP A 54 0.35 -10.18 8.68
C TRP A 54 -0.06 -11.27 7.68
N THR A 55 -1.27 -11.80 7.84
CA THR A 55 -1.91 -12.66 6.85
C THR A 55 -2.74 -11.81 5.90
N PRO A 56 -2.53 -11.86 4.56
CA PRO A 56 -3.34 -11.15 3.57
C PRO A 56 -4.85 -11.38 3.72
N ASP A 57 -5.67 -10.39 3.36
CA ASP A 57 -7.13 -10.49 3.50
C ASP A 57 -7.71 -11.48 2.47
N ILE A 58 -7.04 -11.59 1.32
CA ILE A 58 -7.40 -12.51 0.25
C ILE A 58 -6.64 -13.82 0.46
N PRO A 59 -7.34 -14.97 0.54
CA PRO A 59 -6.70 -16.28 0.61
C PRO A 59 -5.77 -16.51 -0.58
N LYS A 60 -4.68 -17.25 -0.36
CA LYS A 60 -3.78 -17.64 -1.44
C LYS A 60 -4.55 -18.43 -2.51
N LEU A 61 -4.23 -18.15 -3.77
CA LEU A 61 -4.70 -18.89 -4.93
C LEU A 61 -3.50 -19.61 -5.54
N ASP A 62 -3.53 -20.95 -5.61
CA ASP A 62 -2.44 -21.75 -6.21
C ASP A 62 -1.03 -21.36 -5.74
N ASP A 63 -0.86 -21.16 -4.43
CA ASP A 63 0.35 -20.68 -3.73
C ASP A 63 0.77 -19.22 -3.96
N ASP A 64 0.08 -18.49 -4.84
CA ASP A 64 0.30 -17.06 -5.05
C ASP A 64 -0.35 -16.21 -3.95
N ILE A 65 0.34 -15.13 -3.60
CA ILE A 65 -0.13 -14.14 -2.62
C ILE A 65 -0.93 -13.07 -3.36
N GLU A 66 -2.20 -12.99 -3.03
CA GLU A 66 -3.10 -11.92 -3.47
C GLU A 66 -3.34 -10.91 -2.35
N LEU A 67 -3.51 -9.64 -2.73
CA LEU A 67 -3.58 -8.52 -1.79
C LEU A 67 -4.88 -7.76 -1.97
N SER A 68 -5.48 -7.36 -0.84
CA SER A 68 -6.52 -6.33 -0.82
C SER A 68 -5.93 -4.93 -0.99
N PHE A 69 -6.79 -3.93 -1.12
CA PHE A 69 -6.33 -2.54 -1.04
C PHE A 69 -5.78 -2.19 0.35
N ARG A 70 -6.35 -2.75 1.44
CA ARG A 70 -5.82 -2.53 2.78
C ARG A 70 -4.41 -3.12 2.91
N ASP A 71 -4.19 -4.33 2.42
CA ASP A 71 -2.86 -4.95 2.28
C ASP A 71 -1.86 -4.03 1.57
N LEU A 72 -2.26 -3.47 0.43
CA LEU A 72 -1.43 -2.55 -0.36
C LEU A 72 -1.06 -1.29 0.45
N ILE A 73 -2.01 -0.71 1.18
CA ILE A 73 -1.75 0.46 2.03
C ILE A 73 -0.86 0.10 3.22
N GLU A 74 -1.06 -1.02 3.90
CA GLU A 74 -0.15 -1.50 4.96
C GLU A 74 1.29 -1.62 4.45
N LEU A 75 1.49 -2.26 3.29
CA LEU A 75 2.81 -2.37 2.65
C LEU A 75 3.43 -1.01 2.34
N ARG A 76 2.60 -0.04 1.92
CA ARG A 76 3.05 1.33 1.65
C ARG A 76 3.62 1.99 2.90
N PHE A 77 2.96 1.84 4.05
CA PHE A 77 3.46 2.34 5.33
C PHE A 77 4.75 1.62 5.76
N VAL A 78 4.78 0.29 5.68
CA VAL A 78 5.99 -0.49 5.99
C VAL A 78 7.18 0.00 5.17
N ARG A 79 7.00 0.15 3.85
CA ARG A 79 8.04 0.68 2.96
C ARG A 79 8.48 2.07 3.39
N ALA A 80 7.54 2.99 3.64
CA ALA A 80 7.85 4.37 4.00
C ALA A 80 8.64 4.47 5.32
N PHE A 81 8.34 3.60 6.31
CA PHE A 81 9.12 3.52 7.54
C PHE A 81 10.56 3.02 7.28
N LEU A 82 10.71 1.97 6.48
CA LEU A 82 12.03 1.41 6.13
C LEU A 82 12.89 2.42 5.35
N GLU A 83 12.31 3.18 4.42
CA GLU A 83 13.01 4.22 3.67
C GLU A 83 13.51 5.37 4.53
N LYS A 84 12.90 5.56 5.71
CA LYS A 84 13.35 6.52 6.72
C LYS A 84 14.26 5.91 7.80
N GLY A 85 14.70 4.66 7.61
CA GLY A 85 15.65 4.01 8.50
C GLY A 85 15.04 3.36 9.74
N ILE A 86 13.71 3.31 9.86
CA ILE A 86 13.05 2.55 10.93
C ILE A 86 13.14 1.07 10.56
N GLY A 87 13.85 0.28 11.35
CA GLY A 87 14.09 -1.13 11.07
C GLY A 87 12.82 -2.00 11.11
N LEU A 88 12.81 -3.10 10.34
CA LEU A 88 11.65 -4.00 10.22
C LEU A 88 11.15 -4.56 11.56
N LYS A 89 12.05 -4.75 12.53
CA LYS A 89 11.70 -5.20 13.89
C LYS A 89 10.86 -4.15 14.63
N ALA A 90 11.25 -2.88 14.57
CA ALA A 90 10.49 -1.78 15.15
C ALA A 90 9.13 -1.61 14.44
N VAL A 91 9.10 -1.75 13.11
CA VAL A 91 7.84 -1.74 12.35
C VAL A 91 6.91 -2.88 12.78
N ARG A 92 7.44 -4.10 12.97
CA ARG A 92 6.66 -5.24 13.46
C ARG A 92 6.09 -4.98 14.85
N ASN A 93 6.91 -4.53 15.79
CA ASN A 93 6.45 -4.21 17.15
C ASN A 93 5.35 -3.13 17.13
N CYS A 94 5.52 -2.09 16.31
CA CYS A 94 4.52 -1.06 16.12
C CYS A 94 3.22 -1.63 15.55
N LEU A 95 3.31 -2.50 14.54
CA LEU A 95 2.15 -3.12 13.91
C LEU A 95 1.38 -3.98 14.93
N ASP A 96 2.09 -4.82 15.69
CA ASP A 96 1.49 -5.70 16.70
C ASP A 96 0.82 -4.90 17.83
N TYR A 97 1.44 -3.81 18.27
CA TYR A 97 0.85 -2.91 19.26
C TYR A 97 -0.36 -2.16 18.70
N ALA A 98 -0.25 -1.65 17.46
CA ALA A 98 -1.34 -0.92 16.80
C ALA A 98 -2.58 -1.78 16.60
N ARG A 99 -2.43 -3.08 16.32
CA ARG A 99 -3.56 -4.03 16.24
C ARG A 99 -4.35 -4.11 17.54
N GLN A 100 -3.66 -4.09 18.67
CA GLN A 100 -4.28 -4.17 19.99
C GLN A 100 -5.02 -2.86 20.32
N CYS A 101 -4.43 -1.72 19.99
CA CYS A 101 -5.04 -0.41 20.27
C CYS A 101 -6.22 -0.06 19.35
N ILE A 102 -6.12 -0.41 18.07
CA ILE A 102 -7.10 -0.04 17.03
C ILE A 102 -8.16 -1.15 16.83
N GLU A 103 -7.90 -2.35 17.36
CA GLU A 103 -8.77 -3.53 17.24
C GLU A 103 -9.03 -3.93 15.77
N THR A 104 -7.97 -3.91 14.97
CA THR A 104 -8.04 -4.31 13.56
C THR A 104 -6.73 -4.97 13.13
N ASP A 105 -6.82 -5.98 12.26
CA ASP A 105 -5.62 -6.65 11.74
C ASP A 105 -4.75 -5.72 10.88
N ARG A 106 -5.37 -4.67 10.31
CA ARG A 106 -4.78 -3.69 9.37
C ARG A 106 -4.81 -2.28 9.96
N PRO A 107 -3.96 -2.00 10.95
CA PRO A 107 -4.01 -0.74 11.66
C PRO A 107 -3.49 0.44 10.83
N PHE A 108 -2.45 0.29 10.00
CA PHE A 108 -1.88 1.43 9.25
C PHE A 108 -2.83 1.98 8.19
N SER A 109 -3.73 1.14 7.68
CA SER A 109 -4.82 1.49 6.76
C SER A 109 -6.08 2.02 7.46
N SER A 110 -6.02 2.33 8.76
CA SER A 110 -7.11 2.94 9.53
C SER A 110 -6.91 4.45 9.75
N GLY A 111 -8.00 5.21 9.70
CA GLY A 111 -8.03 6.62 10.07
C GLY A 111 -7.66 6.88 11.54
N ARG A 112 -7.84 5.90 12.43
CA ARG A 112 -7.38 5.99 13.83
C ARG A 112 -5.85 5.98 13.94
N PHE A 113 -5.17 5.31 13.02
CA PHE A 113 -3.71 5.33 13.00
C PHE A 113 -3.16 6.69 12.55
N ARG A 114 -3.91 7.45 11.75
CA ARG A 114 -3.56 8.83 11.42
C ARG A 114 -3.55 9.73 12.65
N THR A 115 -4.49 9.54 13.57
CA THR A 115 -4.62 10.35 14.79
C THR A 115 -3.65 9.90 15.88
N ASP A 116 -3.62 8.59 16.14
CA ASP A 116 -2.97 8.02 17.32
C ASP A 116 -1.67 7.29 17.02
N GLY A 117 -1.30 7.15 15.75
CA GLY A 117 -0.14 6.37 15.31
C GLY A 117 1.17 6.78 15.99
N ARG A 118 1.33 8.08 16.30
CA ARG A 118 2.48 8.58 17.07
C ARG A 118 2.55 7.97 18.48
N THR A 119 1.43 8.00 19.20
CA THR A 119 1.34 7.50 20.57
C THR A 119 1.55 5.98 20.56
N ILE A 120 0.87 5.30 19.63
CA ILE A 120 1.00 3.86 19.38
C ILE A 120 2.46 3.45 19.15
N PHE A 121 3.20 4.18 18.31
CA PHE A 121 4.60 3.85 18.06
C PHE A 121 5.49 4.01 19.30
N LEU A 122 5.31 5.10 20.06
CA LEU A 122 6.08 5.35 21.27
C LEU A 122 5.88 4.24 22.31
N GLU A 123 4.62 3.91 22.58
CA GLU A 123 4.27 2.84 23.52
C GLU A 123 4.78 1.47 23.03
N SER A 124 4.80 1.23 21.71
CA SER A 124 5.37 0.00 21.15
C SER A 124 6.89 -0.12 21.37
N LEU A 125 7.63 1.01 21.33
CA LEU A 125 9.06 1.02 21.60
C LEU A 125 9.36 0.75 23.06
N GLU A 126 8.62 1.40 23.97
CA GLU A 126 8.73 1.19 25.42
C GLU A 126 8.44 -0.27 25.80
N ALA A 127 7.39 -0.86 25.24
CA ALA A 127 7.04 -2.27 25.48
C ALA A 127 8.10 -3.25 24.95
N SER A 128 8.83 -2.89 23.90
CA SER A 128 9.83 -3.76 23.25
C SER A 128 11.22 -3.72 23.88
N GLY A 129 11.48 -2.82 24.83
CA GLY A 129 12.77 -2.67 25.51
C GLY A 129 13.92 -2.17 24.62
N GLU A 130 13.62 -1.54 23.46
CA GLU A 130 14.65 -0.96 22.57
C GLU A 130 15.17 0.42 23.07
N PRO A 131 16.46 0.77 22.88
CA PRO A 131 17.23 1.58 23.86
C PRO A 131 17.43 3.09 23.53
N LYS A 132 17.91 3.84 24.56
CA LYS A 132 18.38 5.25 24.66
C LYS A 132 17.40 6.37 24.25
N LEU A 133 17.13 7.27 25.21
CA LEU A 133 16.26 8.46 25.07
C LEU A 133 16.51 9.35 23.83
N LEU A 134 17.76 9.44 23.35
CA LEU A 134 18.13 10.22 22.16
C LEU A 134 17.66 9.55 20.86
N ASP A 135 17.89 8.24 20.71
CA ASP A 135 17.43 7.44 19.57
C ASP A 135 15.89 7.43 19.51
N LEU A 136 15.25 7.39 20.69
CA LEU A 136 13.79 7.46 20.80
C LEU A 136 13.22 8.77 20.23
N LYS A 137 13.81 9.93 20.55
CA LYS A 137 13.35 11.24 20.06
C LYS A 137 13.52 11.39 18.55
N GLU A 138 14.65 10.94 18.01
CA GLU A 138 14.91 10.98 16.56
C GLU A 138 13.93 10.07 15.81
N LYS A 139 13.79 8.81 16.26
CA LYS A 139 12.82 7.85 15.70
C LYS A 139 11.38 8.36 15.79
N GLN A 140 11.02 9.03 16.89
CA GLN A 140 9.69 9.63 17.05
C GLN A 140 9.41 10.72 16.02
N TYR A 141 10.37 11.61 15.77
CA TYR A 141 10.20 12.68 14.78
C TYR A 141 10.07 12.09 13.37
N VAL A 142 10.95 11.15 13.02
CA VAL A 142 10.93 10.45 11.74
C VAL A 142 9.61 9.71 11.53
N PHE A 143 9.14 8.98 12.55
CA PHE A 143 7.88 8.25 12.49
C PHE A 143 6.70 9.19 12.24
N LYS A 144 6.59 10.28 13.01
CA LYS A 144 5.54 11.28 12.82
C LYS A 144 5.52 11.81 11.38
N GLN A 145 6.69 12.14 10.86
CA GLN A 145 6.83 12.62 9.48
C GLN A 145 6.36 11.55 8.48
N VAL A 146 6.70 10.28 8.69
CA VAL A 146 6.27 9.19 7.81
C VAL A 146 4.75 9.07 7.81
N VAL A 147 4.11 9.07 8.98
CA VAL A 147 2.65 8.97 9.10
C VAL A 147 1.97 10.16 8.41
N GLU A 148 2.37 11.39 8.73
CA GLU A 148 1.78 12.59 8.14
C GLU A 148 1.94 12.62 6.61
N GLN A 149 3.11 12.26 6.09
CA GLN A 149 3.33 12.21 4.64
C GLN A 149 2.57 11.06 3.97
N SER A 150 2.50 9.90 4.62
CA SER A 150 1.80 8.73 4.06
C SER A 150 0.30 8.94 3.97
N PHE A 151 -0.31 9.72 4.86
CA PHE A 151 -1.74 10.05 4.78
C PHE A 151 -2.07 11.22 3.85
N LYS A 152 -1.08 11.97 3.35
CA LYS A 152 -1.32 13.20 2.56
C LYS A 152 -2.04 12.95 1.23
N ASP A 153 -1.80 11.80 0.62
CA ASP A 153 -2.35 11.36 -0.66
C ASP A 153 -3.40 10.24 -0.50
N LEU A 154 -3.87 10.00 0.73
CA LEU A 154 -4.96 9.08 1.03
C LEU A 154 -6.23 9.88 1.29
N ASP A 155 -7.34 9.49 0.68
CA ASP A 155 -8.64 10.04 1.05
C ASP A 155 -9.33 9.07 2.02
N LEU A 156 -9.82 9.62 3.11
CA LEU A 156 -10.48 8.86 4.18
C LEU A 156 -11.98 9.11 4.17
N GLU A 157 -12.74 8.05 4.40
CA GLU A 157 -14.17 8.09 4.65
C GLU A 157 -14.42 7.54 6.05
N GLY A 158 -14.56 8.45 7.02
CA GLY A 158 -14.51 8.11 8.44
C GLY A 158 -13.15 7.55 8.85
N ASP A 159 -13.14 6.36 9.44
CA ASP A 159 -11.94 5.64 9.89
C ASP A 159 -11.33 4.72 8.82
N ILE A 160 -11.83 4.76 7.58
CA ILE A 160 -11.40 3.86 6.50
C ILE A 160 -10.67 4.66 5.43
N VAL A 161 -9.50 4.17 5.01
CA VAL A 161 -8.84 4.66 3.79
C VAL A 161 -9.64 4.16 2.59
N ALA A 162 -10.32 5.08 1.91
CA ALA A 162 -11.21 4.75 0.80
C ALA A 162 -10.47 4.69 -0.54
N ARG A 163 -9.49 5.56 -0.73
CA ARG A 163 -8.78 5.71 -2.00
C ARG A 163 -7.40 6.33 -1.81
N TRP A 164 -6.52 6.05 -2.77
CA TRP A 164 -5.15 6.56 -2.81
C TRP A 164 -4.92 7.34 -4.10
N ARG A 165 -4.19 8.46 -4.01
CA ARG A 165 -3.77 9.30 -5.14
C ARG A 165 -2.29 9.07 -5.46
N PRO A 166 -1.94 7.97 -6.17
CA PRO A 166 -0.55 7.52 -6.34
C PRO A 166 0.30 8.48 -7.18
N TYR A 167 -0.32 9.30 -8.02
CA TYR A 167 0.41 10.23 -8.88
C TYR A 167 0.69 11.55 -8.16
N ARG A 168 1.71 11.55 -7.30
CA ARG A 168 2.22 12.74 -6.59
C ARG A 168 1.14 13.41 -5.72
N GLY A 169 0.14 12.66 -5.28
CA GLY A 169 -1.01 13.17 -4.52
C GLY A 169 -2.00 14.00 -5.31
N LYS A 170 -1.89 14.08 -6.65
CA LYS A 170 -2.88 14.78 -7.49
C LYS A 170 -4.18 13.96 -7.57
N ASP A 171 -5.31 14.66 -7.70
CA ASP A 171 -6.62 14.05 -7.85
C ASP A 171 -6.87 13.51 -9.28
N SER A 172 -5.89 13.60 -10.20
CA SER A 172 -6.07 13.14 -11.58
C SER A 172 -6.11 11.62 -11.71
N ILE A 173 -5.36 10.91 -10.86
CA ILE A 173 -5.26 9.44 -10.87
C ILE A 173 -5.51 8.92 -9.46
N VAL A 174 -6.40 7.95 -9.35
CA VAL A 174 -6.73 7.28 -8.09
C VAL A 174 -6.60 5.77 -8.20
N VAL A 175 -6.27 5.15 -7.09
CA VAL A 175 -6.45 3.72 -6.80
C VAL A 175 -7.61 3.63 -5.83
N ASP A 176 -8.70 3.02 -6.28
CA ASP A 176 -9.96 2.88 -5.53
C ASP A 176 -10.41 1.42 -5.64
N PRO A 177 -10.48 0.67 -4.53
CA PRO A 177 -10.79 -0.76 -4.56
C PRO A 177 -12.18 -1.09 -5.12
N THR A 178 -13.09 -0.12 -5.12
CA THR A 178 -14.47 -0.27 -5.64
C THR A 178 -14.57 -0.04 -7.14
N ARG A 179 -13.49 0.41 -7.79
CA ARG A 179 -13.46 0.75 -9.22
C ARG A 179 -12.36 -0.02 -9.93
N SER A 180 -12.69 -0.65 -11.05
CA SER A 180 -11.71 -1.37 -11.88
C SER A 180 -10.84 -2.34 -11.07
N PHE A 181 -11.42 -2.99 -10.05
CA PHE A 181 -10.75 -3.87 -9.09
C PHE A 181 -9.53 -3.27 -8.39
N GLY A 182 -9.45 -1.94 -8.26
CA GLY A 182 -8.32 -1.26 -7.65
C GLY A 182 -7.22 -0.85 -8.64
N GLN A 183 -7.37 -1.08 -9.93
CA GLN A 183 -6.40 -0.56 -10.90
C GLN A 183 -6.34 0.98 -10.85
N PRO A 184 -5.18 1.59 -11.13
CA PRO A 184 -5.09 3.05 -11.22
C PRO A 184 -5.93 3.56 -12.39
N VAL A 185 -6.86 4.46 -12.08
CA VAL A 185 -7.82 5.04 -13.02
C VAL A 185 -7.76 6.56 -13.02
N ALA A 186 -8.15 7.18 -14.13
CA ALA A 186 -8.49 8.60 -14.15
C ALA A 186 -9.66 8.86 -13.20
N ALA A 187 -9.51 9.78 -12.25
CA ALA A 187 -10.41 9.85 -11.10
C ALA A 187 -11.86 10.17 -11.47
N ALA A 188 -12.09 11.09 -12.40
CA ALA A 188 -13.43 11.48 -12.81
C ALA A 188 -14.11 10.42 -13.70
N SER A 189 -13.43 9.92 -14.72
CA SER A 189 -14.03 9.01 -15.72
C SER A 189 -13.97 7.53 -15.35
N GLY A 190 -13.03 7.12 -14.50
CA GLY A 190 -12.80 5.72 -14.15
C GLY A 190 -12.06 4.92 -15.21
N VAL A 191 -11.59 5.56 -16.29
CA VAL A 191 -10.83 4.88 -17.34
C VAL A 191 -9.46 4.47 -16.79
N PRO A 192 -9.04 3.19 -16.92
CA PRO A 192 -7.72 2.75 -16.46
C PRO A 192 -6.58 3.50 -17.14
N THR A 193 -5.54 3.81 -16.36
CA THR A 193 -4.35 4.52 -16.86
C THR A 193 -3.62 3.77 -17.96
N ILE A 194 -3.59 2.43 -17.90
CA ILE A 194 -3.06 1.57 -18.96
C ILE A 194 -3.82 1.74 -20.28
N VAL A 195 -5.16 1.80 -20.22
CA VAL A 195 -6.01 2.01 -21.41
C VAL A 195 -5.72 3.36 -22.04
N LEU A 196 -5.63 4.43 -21.24
CA LEU A 196 -5.29 5.76 -21.76
C LEU A 196 -3.88 5.80 -22.36
N ALA A 197 -2.91 5.16 -21.72
CA ALA A 197 -1.53 5.14 -22.20
C ALA A 197 -1.39 4.37 -23.53
N GLU A 198 -1.99 3.18 -23.62
CA GLU A 198 -2.00 2.37 -24.82
C GLU A 198 -2.77 3.05 -25.97
N ALA A 199 -3.90 3.69 -25.67
CA ALA A 199 -4.66 4.46 -26.64
C ALA A 199 -3.83 5.64 -27.20
N VAL A 200 -3.09 6.37 -26.35
CA VAL A 200 -2.22 7.47 -26.84
C VAL A 200 -1.11 6.93 -27.74
N LYS A 201 -0.55 5.76 -27.41
CA LYS A 201 0.45 5.09 -28.24
C LYS A 201 -0.12 4.66 -29.59
N ALA A 202 -1.36 4.17 -29.63
CA ALA A 202 -2.02 3.73 -30.86
C ALA A 202 -2.48 4.91 -31.75
N GLU A 203 -3.12 5.91 -31.15
CA GLU A 203 -3.68 7.08 -31.86
C GLU A 203 -2.63 8.14 -32.20
N GLY A 204 -1.49 8.15 -31.51
CA GLY A 204 -0.43 9.15 -31.66
C GLY A 204 -0.82 10.56 -31.19
N SER A 205 -1.95 10.72 -30.50
CA SER A 205 -2.49 12.03 -30.10
C SER A 205 -3.23 11.99 -28.77
N VAL A 206 -2.69 12.69 -27.77
CA VAL A 206 -3.35 12.94 -26.48
C VAL A 206 -4.69 13.64 -26.67
N ALA A 207 -4.78 14.60 -27.59
CA ALA A 207 -6.00 15.36 -27.81
C ALA A 207 -7.13 14.48 -28.36
N ARG A 208 -6.79 13.51 -29.23
CA ARG A 208 -7.73 12.55 -29.79
C ARG A 208 -8.25 11.59 -28.72
N VAL A 209 -7.35 11.05 -27.90
CA VAL A 209 -7.72 10.14 -26.80
C VAL A 209 -8.58 10.83 -25.75
N ALA A 210 -8.27 12.08 -25.41
CA ALA A 210 -9.08 12.89 -24.50
C ALA A 210 -10.54 13.04 -24.99
N GLU A 211 -10.74 13.25 -26.29
CA GLU A 211 -12.07 13.29 -26.90
C GLU A 211 -12.75 11.91 -26.90
N LEU A 212 -12.04 10.85 -27.28
CA LEU A 212 -12.58 9.50 -27.39
C LEU A 212 -13.06 8.92 -26.05
N TYR A 213 -12.34 9.20 -24.97
CA TYR A 213 -12.64 8.68 -23.63
C TYR A 213 -13.33 9.70 -22.73
N GLU A 214 -13.65 10.90 -23.25
CA GLU A 214 -14.23 12.02 -22.49
C GLU A 214 -13.43 12.34 -21.21
N VAL A 215 -12.11 12.41 -21.36
CA VAL A 215 -11.16 12.71 -20.27
C VAL A 215 -10.40 13.99 -20.57
N ASP A 216 -10.21 14.84 -19.55
CA ASP A 216 -9.38 16.04 -19.68
C ASP A 216 -7.99 15.72 -20.22
N LYS A 217 -7.51 16.52 -21.19
CA LYS A 217 -6.19 16.34 -21.82
C LYS A 217 -5.06 16.27 -20.79
N SER A 218 -5.13 17.07 -19.73
CA SER A 218 -4.14 17.07 -18.65
C SER A 218 -4.13 15.76 -17.86
N VAL A 219 -5.30 15.14 -17.65
CA VAL A 219 -5.45 13.85 -16.99
C VAL A 219 -4.94 12.73 -17.88
N VAL A 220 -5.20 12.76 -19.19
CA VAL A 220 -4.62 11.80 -20.14
C VAL A 220 -3.08 11.86 -20.10
N GLN A 221 -2.49 13.07 -20.08
CA GLN A 221 -1.04 13.21 -19.95
C GLN A 221 -0.50 12.70 -18.62
N ASP A 222 -1.19 12.98 -17.52
CA ASP A 222 -0.83 12.44 -16.19
C ASP A 222 -0.90 10.90 -16.22
N ALA A 223 -1.92 10.31 -16.84
CA ALA A 223 -2.11 8.86 -16.96
C ALA A 223 -0.97 8.20 -17.75
N VAL A 224 -0.58 8.78 -18.90
CA VAL A 224 0.55 8.31 -19.69
C VAL A 224 1.83 8.32 -18.87
N ARG A 225 2.16 9.46 -18.24
CA ARG A 225 3.39 9.59 -17.42
C ARG A 225 3.39 8.62 -16.24
N PHE A 226 2.26 8.49 -15.55
CA PHE A 226 2.15 7.56 -14.43
C PHE A 226 2.31 6.11 -14.89
N HIS A 227 1.71 5.74 -16.02
CA HIS A 227 1.85 4.39 -16.58
C HIS A 227 3.30 4.07 -16.97
N GLU A 228 4.01 5.02 -17.58
CA GLU A 228 5.45 4.89 -17.87
C GLU A 228 6.28 4.72 -16.58
N GLU A 229 5.96 5.48 -15.52
CA GLU A 229 6.60 5.33 -14.21
C GLU A 229 6.35 3.93 -13.59
N LEU A 230 5.19 3.31 -13.84
CA LEU A 230 4.88 1.95 -13.38
C LEU A 230 5.62 0.86 -14.16
N LEU A 231 5.84 1.06 -15.47
CA LEU A 231 6.58 0.11 -16.31
C LEU A 231 8.08 0.13 -16.03
N ALA A 232 8.60 1.26 -15.54
CA ALA A 232 10.02 1.43 -15.20
C ALA A 232 10.38 0.95 -13.78
N ALA A 233 9.38 0.63 -12.94
CA ALA A 233 9.55 0.21 -11.55
C ALA A 233 9.84 -1.30 -11.42
#